data_AF-N8RBF1-F1
#
_entry.id   AF-N8RBF1-F1
#
_cell.length_a   1.000
_cell.length_b   1.000
_cell.length_c   1.000
_cell.angle_alpha   90.00
_cell.angle_beta   90.00
_cell.angle_gamma   90.00
#
_symmetry.space_group_name_H-M   'P 1'
#
loop_
_entity.id
_entity.type
_entity.pdbx_description
1 polymer ?
#
loop_
_entity_poly.entity_id
_entity_poly.type
_entity_poly.pdbx_seq_one_letter_code
_entity_poly.pdbx_strand_id
1 'polypeptide(L)'
;MRLATKIPPEALQVLREGKLIDAIKITREKTGLGLKESKDLVDQYLQDHPQEQARIQEQLAQRSRGGIKLFVLIFFILAILIWFVMK
;
A
#
# COMPACT_ATOMS: atom_id res chain seq x y z
N MET A 1 17.92 -9.22 16.55
CA MET A 1 18.30 -7.79 16.65
C MET A 1 17.04 -6.96 16.42
N ARG A 2 16.71 -6.00 17.30
CA ARG A 2 15.39 -5.35 17.34
C ARG A 2 15.20 -4.38 16.16
N LEU A 3 14.29 -4.71 15.24
CA LEU A 3 13.83 -3.83 14.14
C LEU A 3 13.10 -2.56 14.64
N ALA A 4 12.75 -2.53 15.94
CA ALA A 4 12.06 -1.43 16.60
C ALA A 4 12.79 -0.08 16.58
N THR A 5 14.09 -0.03 16.23
CA THR A 5 14.86 1.23 16.27
C THR A 5 14.66 2.11 15.04
N LYS A 6 14.11 1.60 13.93
CA LYS A 6 13.96 2.37 12.67
C LYS A 6 12.54 2.87 12.39
N ILE A 7 11.51 2.16 12.85
CA ILE A 7 10.12 2.59 12.63
C ILE A 7 9.70 3.53 13.77
N PRO A 8 9.30 4.77 13.46
CA PRO A 8 8.86 5.71 14.47
C PRO A 8 7.58 5.18 15.16
N PRO A 9 7.39 5.43 16.47
CA PRO A 9 6.27 4.90 17.24
C PRO A 9 4.91 5.35 16.68
N GLU A 10 4.86 6.52 16.02
CA GLU A 10 3.66 7.02 15.35
C GLU A 10 3.30 6.16 14.12
N ALA A 11 4.29 5.71 13.34
CA ALA A 11 4.07 4.80 12.22
C ALA A 11 3.57 3.43 12.70
N LEU A 12 4.05 2.95 13.84
CA LEU A 12 3.57 1.70 14.44
C LEU A 12 2.12 1.79 14.90
N GLN A 13 1.69 2.93 15.46
CA GLN A 13 0.27 3.12 15.83
C GLN A 13 -0.63 3.03 14.60
N VAL A 14 -0.35 3.81 13.55
CA VAL A 14 -1.18 3.79 12.35
C VAL A 14 -1.09 2.47 11.59
N LEU A 15 0.05 1.76 11.70
CA LEU A 15 0.20 0.42 11.14
C LEU A 15 -0.75 -0.57 11.84
N ARG A 16 -0.81 -0.56 13.17
CA ARG A 16 -1.77 -1.37 13.95
C ARG A 16 -3.23 -1.02 13.67
N GLU A 17 -3.51 0.21 13.26
CA GLU A 17 -4.85 0.65 12.82
C GLU A 17 -5.21 0.19 11.40
N GLY A 18 -4.35 -0.55 10.69
CA GLY A 18 -4.60 -0.96 9.30
C GLY A 18 -4.23 0.10 8.26
N LYS A 19 -3.67 1.24 8.67
CA LYS A 19 -3.35 2.37 7.79
C LYS A 19 -1.90 2.30 7.31
N LEU A 20 -1.59 1.28 6.52
CA LEU A 20 -0.22 1.01 6.04
C LEU A 20 0.35 2.14 5.17
N ILE A 21 -0.48 2.82 4.38
CA ILE A 21 -0.02 3.98 3.59
C ILE A 21 0.39 5.14 4.51
N ASP A 22 -0.36 5.38 5.58
CA ASP A 22 -0.03 6.42 6.56
C ASP A 22 1.23 6.01 7.35
N ALA A 23 1.39 4.73 7.67
CA ALA A 23 2.61 4.20 8.31
C ALA A 23 3.84 4.43 7.44
N ILE A 24 3.76 4.13 6.14
CA ILE A 24 4.84 4.37 5.18
C ILE A 24 5.12 5.87 5.05
N LYS A 25 4.08 6.70 4.99
CA LYS A 25 4.21 8.16 4.88
C LYS A 25 4.91 8.76 6.10
N ILE A 26 4.48 8.39 7.31
CA ILE A 26 5.09 8.84 8.57
C ILE A 26 6.53 8.32 8.67
N THR A 27 6.76 7.07 8.32
CA THR A 27 8.11 6.49 8.27
C THR A 27 8.99 7.32 7.34
N ARG A 28 8.52 7.63 6.13
CA ARG A 28 9.22 8.48 5.16
C ARG A 28 9.54 9.87 5.71
N GLU A 29 8.57 10.53 6.31
CA GLU A 29 8.70 11.89 6.83
C GLU A 29 9.67 11.97 8.02
N LYS A 30 9.68 10.96 8.88
CA LYS A 30 10.52 10.92 10.09
C LYS A 30 11.92 10.39 9.84
N THR A 31 12.09 9.44 8.92
CA THR A 31 13.40 8.84 8.61
C THR A 31 14.09 9.48 7.41
N GLY A 32 13.37 10.25 6.60
CA GLY A 32 13.89 10.84 5.36
C GLY A 32 14.16 9.82 4.24
N LEU A 33 13.74 8.56 4.41
CA LEU A 33 14.00 7.48 3.46
C LEU A 33 13.17 7.61 2.19
N GLY A 34 13.61 6.97 1.11
CA GLY A 34 12.82 6.89 -0.12
C GLY A 34 11.51 6.13 0.09
N LEU A 35 10.54 6.29 -0.83
CA LEU A 35 9.25 5.59 -0.77
C LEU A 35 9.45 4.06 -0.74
N LYS A 36 10.42 3.56 -1.52
CA LYS A 36 10.77 2.14 -1.59
C LYS A 36 11.32 1.63 -0.26
N GLU A 37 12.29 2.34 0.32
CA GLU A 37 12.91 1.96 1.60
C GLU A 37 11.93 2.04 2.76
N SER A 38 11.06 3.06 2.77
CA SER A 38 10.01 3.22 3.77
C SER A 38 9.01 2.06 3.71
N LYS A 39 8.64 1.62 2.50
CA LYS A 39 7.81 0.43 2.31
C LYS A 39 8.54 -0.82 2.80
N ASP A 40 9.81 -1.00 2.42
CA ASP A 40 10.59 -2.20 2.73
C ASP A 40 10.73 -2.41 4.25
N LEU A 41 10.98 -1.33 5.00
CA LEU A 41 11.01 -1.36 6.47
C LEU A 41 9.68 -1.77 7.09
N VAL A 42 8.58 -1.20 6.60
CA VAL A 42 7.24 -1.53 7.10
C VAL A 42 6.86 -2.97 6.73
N ASP A 43 7.22 -3.43 5.52
CA ASP A 43 7.00 -4.81 5.08
C ASP A 43 7.80 -5.80 5.93
N GLN A 44 9.09 -5.52 6.21
CA GLN A 44 9.91 -6.35 7.10
C GLN A 44 9.28 -6.48 8.48
N TYR A 45 8.80 -5.38 9.05
CA TYR A 45 8.11 -5.42 10.33
C TYR A 45 6.85 -6.29 10.29
N LEU A 46 6.05 -6.20 9.22
CA LEU A 46 4.86 -7.03 9.07
C LEU A 46 5.19 -8.51 8.83
N GLN A 47 6.31 -8.78 8.18
CA GLN A 47 6.79 -10.12 7.93
C GLN A 47 7.21 -10.80 9.26
N ASP A 48 7.78 -10.04 10.19
CA ASP A 48 8.04 -10.48 11.56
C ASP A 48 6.75 -10.58 12.41
N HIS A 49 5.67 -9.90 12.02
CA HIS A 49 4.37 -9.87 12.71
C HIS A 49 3.20 -10.35 11.82
N PRO A 50 3.17 -11.65 11.43
CA PRO A 50 2.19 -12.18 10.47
C PRO A 50 0.73 -12.04 10.93
N GLN A 51 0.48 -11.99 12.25
CA GLN A 51 -0.86 -11.79 12.81
C GLN A 51 -1.42 -10.38 12.55
N GLU A 52 -0.57 -9.36 12.54
CA GLU A 52 -0.96 -7.99 12.19
C GLU A 52 -1.13 -7.87 10.68
N GLN A 53 -0.24 -8.50 9.91
CA GLN A 53 -0.27 -8.49 8.45
C GLN A 53 -1.60 -9.00 7.88
N ALA A 54 -2.15 -10.09 8.40
CA ALA A 54 -3.44 -10.63 7.93
C ALA A 54 -4.58 -9.62 8.08
N ARG A 55 -4.69 -8.97 9.25
CA ARG A 55 -5.73 -7.96 9.51
C ARG A 55 -5.55 -6.70 8.67
N ILE A 56 -4.31 -6.27 8.53
CA ILE A 56 -3.95 -5.08 7.76
C ILE A 56 -4.19 -5.33 6.26
N GLN A 57 -3.90 -6.52 5.75
CA GLN A 57 -4.07 -6.87 4.33
C GLN A 57 -5.55 -6.89 3.90
N GLU A 58 -6.45 -7.35 4.78
CA GLU A 58 -7.90 -7.28 4.55
C GLU A 58 -8.40 -5.84 4.39
N GLN A 59 -7.91 -4.90 5.22
CA GLN A 59 -8.27 -3.48 5.12
C GLN A 59 -7.61 -2.77 3.93
N LEU A 60 -6.38 -3.14 3.56
CA LEU A 60 -5.66 -2.53 2.43
C LEU A 60 -6.16 -3.00 1.07
N ALA A 61 -6.61 -4.25 0.96
CA ALA A 61 -7.17 -4.81 -0.26
C ALA A 61 -8.42 -4.04 -0.72
N GLN A 62 -9.12 -3.38 0.19
CA GLN A 62 -10.27 -2.53 -0.12
C GLN A 62 -9.86 -1.12 -0.60
N ARG A 63 -8.78 -0.52 -0.08
CA ARG A 63 -8.43 0.87 -0.41
C ARG A 63 -7.66 1.04 -1.73
N SER A 64 -6.89 0.03 -2.17
CA SER A 64 -5.99 0.17 -3.31
C SER A 64 -6.53 -0.36 -4.66
N ARG A 65 -7.72 -0.96 -4.71
CA ARG A 65 -8.26 -1.56 -5.96
C ARG A 65 -9.13 -0.63 -6.81
N GLY A 66 -9.51 0.55 -6.32
CA GLY A 66 -10.51 1.41 -6.98
C GLY A 66 -10.00 2.16 -8.23
N GLY A 67 -8.72 2.54 -8.30
CA GLY A 67 -8.21 3.38 -9.38
C GLY A 67 -7.86 2.60 -10.65
N ILE A 68 -6.92 1.65 -10.53
CA ILE A 68 -6.33 0.96 -11.69
C ILE A 68 -7.35 0.06 -12.41
N LYS A 69 -8.25 -0.62 -11.68
CA LYS A 69 -9.27 -1.47 -12.31
C LYS A 69 -10.27 -0.68 -13.16
N LEU A 70 -10.59 0.56 -12.75
CA LEU A 70 -11.48 1.43 -13.50
C LEU A 70 -10.84 1.86 -14.83
N PHE A 71 -9.56 2.23 -14.81
CA PHE A 71 -8.82 2.62 -16.02
C PHE A 71 -8.68 1.47 -17.03
N VAL A 72 -8.43 0.25 -16.56
CA VAL A 72 -8.33 -0.94 -17.45
C VAL A 72 -9.68 -1.26 -18.09
N LEU A 73 -10.78 -1.18 -17.33
CA LEU A 73 -12.13 -1.40 -17.86
C LEU A 73 -12.49 -0.34 -18.91
N ILE A 74 -12.23 0.94 -18.62
CA ILE A 74 -12.48 2.05 -19.53
C ILE A 74 -11.68 1.89 -20.82
N PHE A 75 -10.39 1.55 -20.73
CA PHE A 75 -9.55 1.33 -21.89
C PHE A 75 -10.07 0.20 -22.79
N PHE A 76 -10.48 -0.93 -22.19
CA PHE A 76 -11.08 -2.05 -22.92
C PHE A 76 -12.38 -1.65 -23.63
N ILE A 77 -13.28 -0.94 -22.94
CA ILE A 77 -14.53 -0.44 -23.53
C ILE A 77 -14.23 0.50 -24.69
N LEU A 78 -13.29 1.42 -24.52
CA LEU A 78 -12.90 2.40 -25.54
C LEU A 78 -12.32 1.71 -26.78
N ALA A 79 -11.45 0.70 -26.58
CA ALA A 79 -10.86 -0.09 -27.66
C ALA A 79 -11.92 -0.86 -28.46
N ILE A 80 -12.91 -1.47 -27.79
CA ILE A 80 -14.02 -2.18 -28.44
C ILE A 80 -14.89 -1.21 -29.24
N LEU A 81 -15.16 -0.02 -28.69
CA LEU A 81 -15.98 1.00 -29.34
C LEU A 81 -15.31 1.55 -30.61
N ILE A 82 -13.99 1.79 -30.56
CA ILE A 82 -13.18 2.17 -31.73
C ILE A 82 -13.22 1.06 -32.80
N TRP A 83 -13.06 -0.20 -32.40
CA TRP A 83 -13.11 -1.33 -33.32
C TRP A 83 -14.46 -1.45 -34.02
N PHE A 84 -15.56 -1.22 -33.29
CA PHE A 84 -16.92 -1.28 -33.83
C PHE A 84 -17.23 -0.13 -34.79
N VAL A 85 -16.75 1.09 -34.50
CA VAL A 85 -16.94 2.26 -35.37
C VAL A 85 -16.12 2.16 -36.65
N MET A 86 -14.96 1.49 -36.59
CA MET A 86 -14.05 1.31 -37.71
C MET A 86 -14.29 0.01 -38.51
N LYS A 87 -15.36 -0.72 -38.19
CA LYS A 87 -15.80 -1.95 -38.86
C LYS A 87 -16.99 -1.68 -39.77
#